data_AF-A0A968I2L9-F1
#
_entry.id   AF-A0A968I2L9-F1
#
_cell.length_a   1.000
_cell.length_b   1.000
_cell.length_c   1.000
_cell.angle_alpha   90.00
_cell.angle_beta   90.00
_cell.angle_gamma   90.00
#
_symmetry.space_group_name_H-M   'P 1'
#
loop_
_entity.id
_entity.type
_entity.pdbx_description
1 polymer ?
#
loop_
_entity_poly.entity_id
_entity_poly.type
_entity_poly.pdbx_seq_one_letter_code
_entity_poly.pdbx_strand_id
1 'polypeptide(L)'
;HRDQEDSDSRTAGLEVFASDNPAAPERQPRISLHSGGRVASQIGLFRSAPIGEVSIINNPGTGYERFGALLVTAYGGGQAMELKPGTADHTYMAFFPRTSSPTTRGGFVGFGSSGTTQLTIQNEISGGDINLVTAGGGQLRRNGNRVWDEGNDGAGSGTDADLLDGIQSSGFVRKANDVIDAIIAPGTLNVSANSSASLTQVATGAAAGDHIVVACTFVPPTGIVYFGEVTSANNIRVRFYNVTGALQSFDPGTVNFRVIKRSW
;
A
#
# COMPACT_ATOMS: atom_id res chain seq x y z
N HIS A 1 38.61 -47.89 -23.94
CA HIS A 1 38.14 -48.86 -24.94
C HIS A 1 36.98 -48.19 -25.66
N ARG A 2 37.03 -48.09 -26.99
CA ARG A 2 35.98 -47.45 -27.79
C ARG A 2 35.11 -48.58 -28.30
N ASP A 3 34.07 -48.94 -27.55
CA ASP A 3 33.11 -49.94 -27.99
C ASP A 3 32.22 -49.25 -29.03
N GLN A 4 32.59 -49.42 -30.29
CA GLN A 4 31.81 -48.96 -31.42
C GLN A 4 30.67 -49.97 -31.59
N GLU A 5 29.48 -49.66 -31.11
CA GLU A 5 28.31 -50.45 -31.44
C GLU A 5 27.87 -50.19 -32.88
N ASP A 6 27.57 -51.33 -33.51
CA ASP A 6 26.98 -51.64 -34.79
C ASP A 6 26.26 -50.51 -35.55
N SER A 7 26.58 -50.40 -36.83
CA SER A 7 26.03 -49.42 -37.77
C SER A 7 24.60 -49.71 -38.23
N ASP A 8 23.93 -50.73 -37.70
CA ASP A 8 22.55 -51.07 -38.05
C ASP A 8 21.51 -50.53 -37.04
N SER A 9 20.75 -49.57 -37.56
CA SER A 9 19.62 -48.83 -37.00
C SER A 9 18.69 -49.59 -36.02
N ARG A 10 18.75 -49.24 -34.72
CA ARG A 10 17.61 -49.12 -33.75
C ARG A 10 18.02 -49.01 -32.28
N THR A 11 19.28 -49.20 -31.93
CA THR A 11 19.71 -49.29 -30.52
C THR A 11 19.77 -47.92 -29.85
N ALA A 12 19.14 -47.82 -28.67
CA ALA A 12 19.44 -46.76 -27.72
C ALA A 12 20.74 -47.13 -26.99
N GLY A 13 21.68 -46.20 -26.85
CA GLY A 13 22.98 -46.46 -26.22
C GLY A 13 23.41 -45.36 -25.26
N LEU A 14 24.33 -45.74 -24.37
CA LEU A 14 24.93 -44.91 -23.33
C LEU A 14 26.43 -44.83 -23.58
N GLU A 15 26.92 -43.65 -23.95
CA GLU A 15 28.36 -43.40 -24.09
C GLU A 15 28.88 -42.65 -22.87
N VAL A 16 29.89 -43.22 -22.21
CA VAL A 16 30.59 -42.59 -21.09
C VAL A 16 31.97 -42.14 -21.57
N PHE A 17 32.20 -40.83 -21.54
CA PHE A 17 33.47 -40.22 -21.89
C PHE A 17 34.23 -39.87 -20.60
N ALA A 18 35.46 -40.39 -20.47
CA ALA A 18 36.41 -39.95 -19.45
C ALA A 18 37.32 -38.86 -20.03
N SER A 19 37.78 -37.92 -19.19
CA SER A 19 38.71 -36.89 -19.65
C SER A 19 40.13 -37.42 -19.75
N ASP A 20 40.74 -37.18 -20.90
CA ASP A 20 42.13 -37.50 -21.22
C ASP A 20 42.94 -36.23 -21.55
N ASN A 21 42.30 -35.06 -21.56
CA ASN A 21 42.95 -33.75 -21.53
C ASN A 21 42.00 -32.68 -20.94
N PRO A 22 42.25 -32.18 -19.71
CA PRO A 22 41.37 -31.23 -19.03
C PRO A 22 41.30 -29.84 -19.67
N ALA A 23 42.17 -29.54 -20.65
CA ALA A 23 42.23 -28.25 -21.35
C ALA A 23 41.43 -28.23 -22.68
N ALA A 24 40.95 -29.37 -23.18
CA ALA A 24 40.20 -29.45 -24.44
C ALA A 24 38.68 -29.59 -24.17
N PRO A 25 37.82 -28.63 -24.56
CA PRO A 25 36.38 -28.65 -24.27
C PRO A 25 35.66 -29.92 -24.76
N GLU A 26 36.09 -30.47 -25.90
CA GLU A 26 35.49 -31.67 -26.52
C GLU A 26 35.84 -32.98 -25.79
N ARG A 27 36.82 -32.95 -24.88
CA ARG A 27 37.35 -34.10 -24.12
C ARG A 27 37.03 -34.01 -22.62
N GLN A 28 36.01 -33.24 -22.26
CA GLN A 28 35.52 -33.16 -20.89
C GLN A 28 34.64 -34.39 -20.55
N PRO A 29 34.65 -34.83 -19.27
CA PRO A 29 33.95 -36.04 -18.88
C PRO A 29 32.45 -35.82 -18.97
N ARG A 30 31.77 -36.74 -19.65
CA ARG A 30 30.34 -36.63 -19.92
C ARG A 30 29.69 -37.99 -20.14
N ILE A 31 28.39 -38.02 -19.94
CA ILE A 31 27.51 -39.14 -20.23
C ILE A 31 26.57 -38.69 -21.34
N SER A 32 26.51 -39.43 -22.44
CA SER A 32 25.72 -39.12 -23.63
C SER A 32 24.75 -40.25 -23.93
N LEU A 33 23.48 -39.91 -24.20
CA LEU A 33 22.44 -40.87 -24.60
C LEU A 33 22.12 -40.71 -26.08
N HIS A 34 22.25 -41.75 -26.90
CA HIS A 34 21.87 -41.69 -28.31
C HIS A 34 20.75 -42.68 -28.63
N SER A 35 19.90 -42.34 -29.61
CA SER A 35 18.85 -43.22 -30.13
C SER A 35 18.81 -43.16 -31.66
N GLY A 36 18.86 -44.32 -32.32
CA GLY A 36 18.67 -44.43 -33.77
C GLY A 36 19.72 -43.69 -34.62
N GLY A 37 20.97 -43.65 -34.16
CA GLY A 37 22.08 -43.00 -34.88
C GLY A 37 22.03 -41.46 -34.90
N ARG A 38 21.18 -40.84 -34.07
CA ARG A 38 21.09 -39.38 -33.92
C ARG A 38 21.74 -38.91 -32.61
N VAL A 39 22.36 -37.74 -32.68
CA VAL A 39 23.28 -37.17 -31.68
C VAL A 39 22.61 -36.97 -30.32
N ALA A 40 23.41 -37.23 -29.29
CA ALA A 40 23.01 -37.45 -27.92
C ALA A 40 22.77 -36.18 -27.09
N SER A 41 21.65 -36.12 -26.37
CA SER A 41 21.59 -35.30 -25.17
C SER A 41 22.64 -35.79 -24.16
N GLN A 42 23.34 -34.87 -23.50
CA GLN A 42 24.47 -35.21 -22.63
C GLN A 42 24.47 -34.44 -21.32
N ILE A 43 24.95 -35.11 -20.26
CA ILE A 43 25.32 -34.51 -18.97
C ILE A 43 26.84 -34.50 -18.90
N GLY A 44 27.47 -33.33 -18.82
CA GLY A 44 28.92 -33.21 -18.69
C GLY A 44 29.34 -32.40 -17.47
N LEU A 45 30.52 -32.72 -16.94
CA LEU A 45 31.20 -31.92 -15.92
C LEU A 45 32.28 -31.08 -16.62
N PHE A 46 31.96 -29.82 -16.86
CA PHE A 46 32.82 -28.89 -17.56
C PHE A 46 33.71 -28.13 -16.57
N ARG A 47 34.93 -27.78 -16.99
CA ARG A 47 35.78 -26.88 -16.20
C ARG A 47 35.81 -25.52 -16.88
N SER A 48 35.00 -24.58 -16.40
CA SER A 48 35.21 -23.15 -16.66
C SER A 48 35.74 -22.52 -15.38
N ALA A 49 37.06 -22.30 -15.30
CA ALA A 49 37.64 -21.67 -14.11
C ALA A 49 36.89 -20.35 -13.83
N PRO A 50 36.38 -20.11 -12.61
CA PRO A 50 36.80 -20.70 -11.33
C PRO A 50 35.95 -21.85 -10.77
N ILE A 51 34.91 -22.35 -11.46
CA ILE A 51 34.02 -23.40 -10.93
C ILE A 51 33.83 -24.57 -11.90
N GLY A 52 33.64 -25.78 -11.36
CA GLY A 52 33.14 -26.90 -12.15
C GLY A 52 31.67 -26.66 -12.51
N GLU A 53 31.32 -26.83 -13.78
CA GLU A 53 29.97 -26.65 -14.30
C GLU A 53 29.36 -28.02 -14.61
N VAL A 54 28.16 -28.30 -14.10
CA VAL A 54 27.38 -29.47 -14.55
C VAL A 54 26.45 -28.99 -15.66
N SER A 55 26.80 -29.26 -16.92
CA SER A 55 26.00 -28.82 -18.07
C SER A 55 25.10 -29.95 -18.56
N ILE A 56 23.81 -29.62 -18.75
CA ILE A 56 22.84 -30.46 -19.42
C ILE A 56 22.63 -29.87 -20.81
N ILE A 57 23.07 -30.59 -21.83
CA ILE A 57 23.01 -30.13 -23.22
C ILE A 57 21.97 -30.97 -23.95
N ASN A 58 20.89 -30.32 -24.39
CA ASN A 58 19.87 -30.94 -25.22
C ASN A 58 20.27 -30.82 -26.70
N ASN A 59 20.11 -31.90 -27.47
CA ASN A 59 20.24 -31.85 -28.92
C ASN A 59 18.84 -31.64 -29.55
N PRO A 60 18.55 -30.48 -30.16
CA PRO A 60 17.20 -30.10 -30.62
C PRO A 60 16.65 -30.93 -31.81
N GLY A 61 17.36 -31.97 -32.28
CA GLY A 61 17.08 -32.69 -33.53
C GLY A 61 16.04 -33.81 -33.46
N THR A 62 15.55 -34.20 -32.27
CA THR A 62 14.59 -35.30 -32.12
C THR A 62 13.58 -34.96 -31.01
N GLY A 63 12.27 -35.11 -31.27
CA GLY A 63 11.21 -34.81 -30.29
C GLY A 63 11.12 -35.78 -29.10
N TYR A 64 12.17 -36.57 -28.85
CA TYR A 64 12.17 -37.71 -27.92
C TYR A 64 12.87 -37.42 -26.60
N GLU A 65 13.70 -36.37 -26.50
CA GLU A 65 14.57 -36.13 -25.34
C GLU A 65 14.20 -34.81 -24.63
N ARG A 66 13.41 -34.91 -23.55
CA ARG A 66 13.19 -33.79 -22.62
C ARG A 66 14.18 -33.90 -21.48
N PHE A 67 15.46 -33.64 -21.77
CA PHE A 67 16.53 -33.68 -20.77
C PHE A 67 16.44 -32.44 -19.85
N GLY A 68 15.59 -32.53 -18.82
CA GLY A 68 15.40 -31.49 -17.81
C GLY A 68 15.42 -32.10 -16.42
N ALA A 69 15.96 -31.37 -15.45
CA ALA A 69 15.90 -31.79 -14.06
C ALA A 69 14.52 -31.43 -13.49
N LEU A 70 13.76 -32.42 -13.03
CA LEU A 70 12.56 -32.19 -12.22
C LEU A 70 12.91 -31.49 -10.88
N LEU A 71 14.11 -31.78 -10.36
CA LEU A 71 14.65 -31.23 -9.13
C LEU A 71 16.17 -31.08 -9.26
N VAL A 72 16.70 -29.89 -8.98
CA VAL A 72 18.15 -29.64 -8.84
C VAL A 72 18.47 -29.62 -7.35
N THR A 73 19.05 -30.70 -6.83
CA THR A 73 19.43 -30.82 -5.41
C THR A 73 20.94 -30.66 -5.26
N ALA A 74 21.39 -29.63 -4.54
CA ALA A 74 22.79 -29.49 -4.12
C ALA A 74 23.01 -30.19 -2.78
N TYR A 75 23.87 -31.21 -2.73
CA TYR A 75 24.31 -31.82 -1.48
C TYR A 75 25.61 -31.14 -1.01
N GLY A 76 25.67 -30.71 0.26
CA GLY A 76 26.92 -30.23 0.87
C GLY A 76 27.23 -28.72 0.75
N GLY A 77 26.23 -27.83 0.79
CA GLY A 77 26.44 -26.39 0.95
C GLY A 77 26.81 -25.60 -0.32
N GLY A 78 26.84 -26.24 -1.49
CA GLY A 78 27.04 -25.57 -2.78
C GLY A 78 25.79 -24.81 -3.27
N GLN A 79 25.99 -23.83 -4.18
CA GLN A 79 24.91 -23.09 -4.85
C GLN A 79 24.07 -24.03 -5.73
N ALA A 80 22.74 -24.01 -5.57
CA ALA A 80 21.81 -24.87 -6.33
C ALA A 80 21.42 -24.31 -7.69
N MET A 81 21.41 -22.97 -7.84
CA MET A 81 21.08 -22.28 -9.10
C MET A 81 21.79 -20.93 -9.10
N GLU A 82 22.61 -20.68 -10.12
CA GLU A 82 23.29 -19.42 -10.31
C GLU A 82 22.92 -18.84 -11.68
N LEU A 83 22.42 -17.62 -11.70
CA LEU A 83 22.14 -16.89 -12.93
C LEU A 83 23.14 -15.74 -13.03
N LYS A 84 23.99 -15.80 -14.06
CA LYS A 84 24.98 -14.77 -14.35
C LYS A 84 24.65 -14.07 -15.66
N PRO A 85 24.87 -12.76 -15.77
CA PRO A 85 24.81 -12.09 -17.06
C PRO A 85 25.86 -12.68 -18.00
N GLY A 86 25.52 -12.80 -19.29
CA GLY A 86 26.45 -13.15 -20.35
C GLY A 86 27.25 -11.91 -20.78
N THR A 87 27.02 -11.45 -22.01
CA THR A 87 27.62 -10.22 -22.55
C THR A 87 26.83 -8.94 -22.25
N ALA A 88 25.68 -9.05 -21.57
CA ALA A 88 24.78 -7.94 -21.25
C ALA A 88 24.39 -7.98 -19.77
N ASP A 89 24.29 -6.81 -19.15
CA ASP A 89 23.98 -6.63 -17.72
C ASP A 89 22.49 -6.88 -17.44
N HIS A 90 22.06 -8.12 -17.62
CA HIS A 90 20.67 -8.54 -17.55
C HIS A 90 20.56 -10.00 -17.14
N THR A 91 19.70 -10.31 -16.17
CA THR A 91 19.54 -11.67 -15.65
C THR A 91 18.14 -11.84 -15.04
N TYR A 92 17.40 -12.84 -15.49
CA TYR A 92 16.02 -13.10 -15.06
C TYR A 92 15.60 -14.56 -15.23
N MET A 93 14.57 -14.96 -14.48
CA MET A 93 13.78 -16.16 -14.74
C MET A 93 12.56 -15.77 -15.59
N ALA A 94 12.36 -16.45 -16.72
CA ALA A 94 11.30 -16.14 -17.69
C ALA A 94 10.15 -17.15 -17.60
N PHE A 95 8.91 -16.66 -17.69
CA PHE A 95 7.72 -17.51 -17.75
C PHE A 95 7.05 -17.40 -19.11
N PHE A 96 6.68 -18.54 -19.70
CA PHE A 96 6.02 -18.66 -21.01
C PHE A 96 4.68 -19.40 -20.87
N PRO A 97 3.67 -18.79 -20.21
CA PRO A 97 2.45 -19.51 -19.81
C PRO A 97 1.46 -19.80 -20.96
N ARG A 98 1.63 -19.19 -22.14
CA ARG A 98 0.68 -19.29 -23.25
C ARG A 98 1.09 -20.39 -24.24
N THR A 99 0.32 -21.47 -24.31
CA THR A 99 0.52 -22.53 -25.31
C THR A 99 0.30 -22.04 -26.75
N SER A 100 -0.52 -21.00 -26.95
CA SER A 100 -0.73 -20.33 -28.24
C SER A 100 0.43 -19.43 -28.68
N SER A 101 1.37 -19.11 -27.81
CA SER A 101 2.55 -18.29 -28.11
C SER A 101 3.74 -18.75 -27.25
N PRO A 102 4.23 -19.99 -27.45
CA PRO A 102 5.14 -20.66 -26.51
C PRO A 102 6.53 -20.01 -26.44
N THR A 103 6.88 -19.16 -27.40
CA THR A 103 8.16 -18.42 -27.44
C THR A 103 8.02 -16.98 -26.95
N THR A 104 6.81 -16.52 -26.63
CA THR A 104 6.58 -15.16 -26.16
C THR A 104 6.52 -15.13 -24.64
N ARG A 105 7.43 -14.39 -24.02
CA ARG A 105 7.48 -14.22 -22.56
C ARG A 105 6.15 -13.62 -22.07
N GLY A 106 5.61 -14.19 -21.00
CA GLY A 106 4.41 -13.70 -20.32
C GLY A 106 4.71 -13.06 -18.96
N GLY A 107 5.94 -13.18 -18.46
CA GLY A 107 6.39 -12.52 -17.25
C GLY A 107 7.81 -12.91 -16.88
N PHE A 108 8.38 -12.23 -15.89
CA PHE A 108 9.70 -12.56 -15.36
C PHE A 108 9.89 -12.13 -13.90
N VAL A 109 10.90 -12.73 -13.26
CA VAL A 109 11.52 -12.22 -12.04
C VAL A 109 13.00 -11.99 -12.31
N GLY A 110 13.49 -10.76 -12.15
CA GLY A 110 14.89 -10.41 -12.41
C GLY A 110 15.11 -8.96 -12.82
N PHE A 111 16.31 -8.67 -13.29
CA PHE A 111 16.56 -7.46 -14.09
C PHE A 111 15.97 -7.76 -15.46
N GLY A 112 15.12 -6.89 -16.02
CA GLY A 112 14.31 -7.19 -17.23
C GLY A 112 14.83 -6.62 -18.55
N SER A 113 15.90 -5.83 -18.51
CA SER A 113 16.65 -5.35 -19.68
C SER A 113 18.12 -5.10 -19.33
N SER A 114 18.97 -4.97 -20.35
CA SER A 114 20.39 -4.64 -20.18
C SER A 114 20.56 -3.29 -19.48
N GLY A 115 21.36 -3.26 -18.42
CA GLY A 115 21.65 -2.05 -17.64
C GLY A 115 20.56 -1.66 -16.65
N THR A 116 19.47 -2.44 -16.53
CA THR A 116 18.45 -2.19 -15.51
C THR A 116 19.01 -2.50 -14.13
N THR A 117 18.86 -1.54 -13.20
CA THR A 117 19.30 -1.70 -11.80
C THR A 117 18.17 -2.15 -10.86
N GLN A 118 16.94 -2.18 -11.35
CA GLN A 118 15.77 -2.61 -10.59
C GLN A 118 15.55 -4.11 -10.75
N LEU A 119 15.44 -4.81 -9.62
CA LEU A 119 14.92 -6.17 -9.59
C LEU A 119 13.39 -6.10 -9.67
N THR A 120 12.82 -6.74 -10.68
CA THR A 120 11.39 -6.64 -10.98
C THR A 120 10.72 -8.01 -10.96
N ILE A 121 9.50 -8.07 -10.44
CA ILE A 121 8.52 -9.14 -10.71
C ILE A 121 7.48 -8.52 -11.65
N GLN A 122 7.37 -9.03 -12.88
CA GLN A 122 6.48 -8.44 -13.88
C GLN A 122 5.60 -9.50 -14.54
N ASN A 123 4.31 -9.20 -14.64
CA ASN A 123 3.38 -9.84 -15.56
C ASN A 123 3.36 -9.03 -16.86
N GLU A 124 3.64 -9.67 -17.98
CA GLU A 124 3.64 -9.05 -19.31
C GLU A 124 2.39 -9.42 -20.12
N ILE A 125 1.45 -10.15 -19.51
CA ILE A 125 0.14 -10.43 -20.10
C ILE A 125 -0.78 -9.23 -19.86
N SER A 126 -1.34 -8.69 -20.94
CA SER A 126 -2.30 -7.58 -20.88
C SER A 126 -3.47 -7.89 -19.95
N GLY A 127 -3.70 -7.01 -18.97
CA GLY A 127 -4.77 -7.17 -17.98
C GLY A 127 -4.52 -8.26 -16.93
N GLY A 128 -3.33 -8.83 -16.86
CA GLY A 128 -2.95 -9.80 -15.84
C GLY A 128 -2.36 -9.14 -14.59
N ASP A 129 -2.84 -9.54 -13.42
CA ASP A 129 -2.35 -9.04 -12.13
C ASP A 129 -1.09 -9.77 -11.64
N ILE A 130 -0.45 -9.18 -10.63
CA ILE A 130 0.48 -9.87 -9.72
C ILE A 130 -0.19 -9.97 -8.35
N ASN A 131 -0.44 -11.18 -7.88
CA ASN A 131 -1.04 -11.42 -6.56
C ASN A 131 0.04 -11.81 -5.54
N LEU A 132 0.14 -11.08 -4.43
CA LEU A 132 1.07 -11.34 -3.34
C LEU A 132 0.28 -11.80 -2.10
N VAL A 133 0.39 -13.08 -1.75
CA VAL A 133 -0.42 -13.70 -0.69
C VAL A 133 0.45 -14.22 0.44
N THR A 134 0.01 -14.00 1.68
CA THR A 134 0.63 -14.54 2.89
C THR A 134 -0.36 -15.40 3.67
N ALA A 135 0.11 -16.47 4.31
CA ALA A 135 -0.74 -17.34 5.13
C ALA A 135 -1.00 -16.78 6.53
N GLY A 136 -2.14 -17.15 7.13
CA GLY A 136 -2.41 -16.96 8.57
C GLY A 136 -2.41 -15.50 9.06
N GLY A 137 -2.82 -14.55 8.22
CA GLY A 137 -2.80 -13.12 8.58
C GLY A 137 -1.40 -12.48 8.50
N GLY A 138 -0.47 -13.10 7.78
CA GLY A 138 0.80 -12.47 7.42
C GLY A 138 0.61 -11.10 6.74
N GLN A 139 1.68 -10.32 6.70
CA GLN A 139 1.65 -8.97 6.15
C GLN A 139 2.77 -8.82 5.13
N LEU A 140 2.47 -8.13 4.04
CA LEU A 140 3.52 -7.64 3.17
C LEU A 140 4.35 -6.60 3.92
N ARG A 141 5.68 -6.75 3.87
CA ARG A 141 6.62 -5.87 4.56
C ARG A 141 7.69 -5.37 3.60
N ARG A 142 8.04 -4.09 3.73
CA ARG A 142 9.17 -3.43 3.06
C ARG A 142 10.14 -2.93 4.10
N ASN A 143 11.35 -3.51 4.14
CA ASN A 143 12.40 -3.14 5.10
C ASN A 143 11.89 -3.14 6.55
N GLY A 144 11.17 -4.19 6.95
CA GLY A 144 10.56 -4.33 8.28
C GLY A 144 9.21 -3.60 8.48
N ASN A 145 8.92 -2.57 7.68
CA ASN A 145 7.69 -1.81 7.77
C ASN A 145 6.53 -2.53 7.09
N ARG A 146 5.34 -2.47 7.67
CA ARG A 146 4.11 -2.96 7.03
C ARG A 146 3.84 -2.14 5.76
N VAL A 147 3.49 -2.81 4.67
CA VAL A 147 2.97 -2.16 3.47
C VAL A 147 1.49 -1.91 3.70
N TRP A 148 1.06 -0.65 3.57
CA TRP A 148 -0.34 -0.26 3.67
C TRP A 148 -1.01 -0.30 2.29
N ASP A 149 -2.23 -0.83 2.24
CA ASP A 149 -3.09 -0.96 1.05
C ASP A 149 -4.57 -0.72 1.42
N GLU A 150 -5.46 -0.70 0.43
CA GLU A 150 -6.91 -0.45 0.62
C GLU A 150 -7.60 -1.41 1.60
N GLY A 151 -7.00 -2.58 1.85
CA GLY A 151 -7.52 -3.58 2.76
C GLY A 151 -7.11 -3.33 4.21
N ASN A 152 -6.16 -2.43 4.47
CA ASN A 152 -5.64 -2.17 5.81
C ASN A 152 -5.36 -0.71 6.15
N ASP A 153 -5.54 0.26 5.26
CA ASP A 153 -5.27 1.69 5.46
C ASP A 153 -6.37 2.48 6.21
N GLY A 154 -7.46 1.83 6.64
CA GLY A 154 -8.62 2.48 7.26
C GLY A 154 -8.58 2.68 8.79
N ALA A 155 -9.74 3.04 9.35
CA ALA A 155 -9.91 3.39 10.76
C ALA A 155 -9.37 2.31 11.72
N GLY A 156 -8.49 2.72 12.64
CA GLY A 156 -7.86 1.82 13.60
C GLY A 156 -6.63 1.08 13.05
N SER A 157 -6.18 1.44 11.84
CA SER A 157 -4.88 1.04 11.29
C SER A 157 -3.71 1.60 12.12
N GLY A 158 -3.94 2.71 12.82
CA GLY A 158 -2.88 3.46 13.50
C GLY A 158 -2.03 4.28 12.52
N THR A 159 -2.48 4.44 11.28
CA THR A 159 -1.98 5.50 10.40
C THR A 159 -2.49 6.85 10.90
N ASP A 160 -1.66 7.87 10.74
CA ASP A 160 -2.01 9.25 11.08
C ASP A 160 -3.08 9.83 10.15
N ALA A 161 -3.44 9.16 9.05
CA ALA A 161 -4.54 9.54 8.17
C ALA A 161 -5.92 9.53 8.87
N ASP A 162 -6.07 8.77 9.96
CA ASP A 162 -7.25 8.82 10.84
C ASP A 162 -7.33 10.12 11.66
N LEU A 163 -6.24 10.90 11.72
CA LEU A 163 -6.07 12.10 12.52
C LEU A 163 -5.79 13.30 11.61
N LEU A 164 -6.29 14.49 11.99
CA LEU A 164 -5.84 15.74 11.39
C LEU A 164 -4.98 16.46 12.43
N ASP A 165 -3.69 16.63 12.13
CA ASP A 165 -2.69 17.20 13.06
C ASP A 165 -2.68 16.52 14.43
N GLY A 166 -2.94 15.20 14.47
CA GLY A 166 -3.00 14.39 15.69
C GLY A 166 -4.32 14.46 16.46
N ILE A 167 -5.34 15.18 15.96
CA ILE A 167 -6.65 15.32 16.58
C ILE A 167 -7.67 14.43 15.85
N GLN A 168 -8.44 13.65 16.61
CA GLN A 168 -9.54 12.84 16.07
C GLN A 168 -10.70 13.72 15.59
N SER A 169 -11.52 13.20 14.67
CA SER A 169 -12.69 13.90 14.13
C SER A 169 -13.67 14.44 15.19
N SER A 170 -13.73 13.81 16.37
CA SER A 170 -14.53 14.22 17.53
C SER A 170 -14.04 15.52 18.19
N GLY A 171 -12.77 15.90 18.00
CA GLY A 171 -12.20 17.13 18.54
C GLY A 171 -12.56 18.39 17.73
N PHE A 172 -13.16 18.24 16.56
CA PHE A 172 -13.53 19.37 15.70
C PHE A 172 -15.02 19.71 15.80
N VAL A 173 -15.34 21.00 15.84
CA VAL A 173 -16.72 21.50 15.77
C VAL A 173 -17.27 21.26 14.37
N ARG A 174 -18.40 20.54 14.25
CA ARG A 174 -19.05 20.25 12.96
C ARG A 174 -20.21 21.22 12.70
N LYS A 175 -20.18 21.88 11.54
CA LYS A 175 -21.09 22.98 11.14
C LYS A 175 -22.59 22.67 11.27
N ALA A 176 -23.03 21.42 11.10
CA ALA A 176 -24.46 21.09 10.98
C ALA A 176 -25.15 20.67 12.29
N ASN A 177 -24.40 20.14 13.27
CA ASN A 177 -24.97 19.56 14.49
C ASN A 177 -24.47 20.23 15.78
N ASP A 178 -23.37 20.99 15.68
CA ASP A 178 -22.73 21.63 16.84
C ASP A 178 -22.99 23.14 16.92
N VAL A 179 -23.78 23.67 15.98
CA VAL A 179 -24.15 25.09 15.91
C VAL A 179 -25.67 25.23 15.86
N ILE A 180 -26.26 25.87 16.88
CA ILE A 180 -27.70 26.21 16.91
C ILE A 180 -27.84 27.68 16.52
N ASP A 181 -28.49 27.97 15.39
CA ASP A 181 -28.90 29.32 14.99
C ASP A 181 -30.30 29.61 15.57
N ALA A 182 -30.43 30.60 16.46
CA ALA A 182 -31.71 31.05 17.03
C ALA A 182 -31.89 32.56 16.86
N ILE A 183 -33.08 32.99 16.46
CA ILE A 183 -33.45 34.38 16.16
C ILE A 183 -34.41 34.89 17.24
N ILE A 184 -34.16 36.07 17.84
CA ILE A 184 -35.13 36.74 18.73
C ILE A 184 -35.93 37.80 17.95
N ALA A 185 -37.25 37.84 18.15
CA ALA A 185 -38.12 38.90 17.63
C ALA A 185 -37.98 40.21 18.44
N PRO A 186 -38.03 41.39 17.80
CA PRO A 186 -37.79 42.69 18.45
C PRO A 186 -38.84 43.05 19.52
N GLY A 187 -38.43 43.80 20.55
CA GLY A 187 -39.29 44.28 21.65
C GLY A 187 -38.52 45.10 22.69
N THR A 188 -39.17 46.06 23.36
CA THR A 188 -38.54 47.01 24.29
C THR A 188 -38.01 46.35 25.57
N LEU A 189 -36.72 46.55 25.88
CA LEU A 189 -36.07 46.08 27.12
C LEU A 189 -35.68 47.27 28.00
N ASN A 190 -36.24 47.35 29.21
CA ASN A 190 -35.87 48.38 30.19
C ASN A 190 -34.78 47.86 31.14
N VAL A 191 -33.65 48.56 31.23
CA VAL A 191 -32.54 48.23 32.15
C VAL A 191 -32.31 49.38 33.13
N SER A 192 -32.72 49.18 34.38
CA SER A 192 -32.51 50.14 35.47
C SER A 192 -31.02 50.42 35.70
N ALA A 193 -30.69 51.59 36.25
CA ALA A 193 -29.31 51.97 36.56
C ALA A 193 -28.65 50.93 37.49
N ASN A 194 -27.38 50.61 37.24
CA ASN A 194 -26.60 49.63 38.00
C ASN A 194 -27.29 48.26 38.17
N SER A 195 -28.14 47.88 37.21
CA SER A 195 -28.93 46.65 37.26
C SER A 195 -28.77 45.85 35.95
N SER A 196 -29.20 44.60 35.98
CA SER A 196 -29.22 43.73 34.80
C SER A 196 -30.66 43.41 34.40
N ALA A 197 -30.94 43.42 33.10
CA ALA A 197 -32.14 42.80 32.55
C ALA A 197 -31.75 41.59 31.71
N SER A 198 -32.58 40.56 31.72
CA SER A 198 -32.33 39.29 31.06
C SER A 198 -33.36 39.03 29.99
N LEU A 199 -32.90 38.69 28.80
CA LEU A 199 -33.71 38.15 27.73
C LEU A 199 -33.50 36.63 27.71
N THR A 200 -34.58 35.87 27.88
CA THR A 200 -34.53 34.39 28.00
C THR A 200 -35.15 33.77 26.74
N GLN A 201 -34.43 32.88 26.06
CA GLN A 201 -34.89 32.22 24.83
C GLN A 201 -34.65 30.70 24.89
N VAL A 202 -35.56 29.95 24.26
CA VAL A 202 -35.38 28.50 24.06
C VAL A 202 -34.54 28.23 22.82
N ALA A 203 -33.38 27.59 22.99
CA ALA A 203 -32.53 27.09 21.89
C ALA A 203 -32.44 25.57 21.96
N THR A 204 -33.36 24.90 21.28
CA THR A 204 -33.47 23.43 21.27
C THR A 204 -32.14 22.77 20.90
N GLY A 205 -31.62 21.95 21.81
CA GLY A 205 -30.33 21.28 21.74
C GLY A 205 -29.26 21.82 22.70
N ALA A 206 -29.35 23.07 23.19
CA ALA A 206 -28.34 23.71 24.06
C ALA A 206 -28.15 22.97 25.40
N ALA A 207 -26.93 22.81 25.89
CA ALA A 207 -26.61 22.26 27.21
C ALA A 207 -25.91 23.29 28.09
N ALA A 208 -26.10 23.21 29.41
CA ALA A 208 -25.42 24.11 30.35
C ALA A 208 -23.89 24.03 30.18
N GLY A 209 -23.26 25.19 30.00
CA GLY A 209 -21.83 25.31 29.71
C GLY A 209 -21.45 25.32 28.23
N ASP A 210 -22.40 25.25 27.30
CA ASP A 210 -22.15 25.60 25.89
C ASP A 210 -21.83 27.10 25.74
N HIS A 211 -21.04 27.45 24.74
CA HIS A 211 -20.68 28.84 24.44
C HIS A 211 -21.74 29.52 23.57
N ILE A 212 -22.00 30.81 23.78
CA ILE A 212 -22.90 31.60 22.95
C ILE A 212 -22.14 32.75 22.30
N VAL A 213 -22.25 32.84 20.99
CA VAL A 213 -21.86 34.03 20.21
C VAL A 213 -23.11 34.88 20.00
N VAL A 214 -23.06 36.11 20.49
CA VAL A 214 -24.15 37.09 20.39
C VAL A 214 -23.85 38.07 19.25
N ALA A 215 -24.69 38.11 18.22
CA ALA A 215 -24.65 39.13 17.18
C ALA A 215 -25.87 40.04 17.30
N CYS A 216 -25.64 41.28 17.74
CA CYS A 216 -26.67 42.32 17.71
C CYS A 216 -26.66 43.00 16.33
N THR A 217 -27.85 43.18 15.75
CA THR A 217 -28.02 43.95 14.50
C THR A 217 -28.16 45.45 14.76
N PHE A 218 -28.15 45.87 16.03
CA PHE A 218 -28.17 47.25 16.49
C PHE A 218 -26.88 47.60 17.25
N VAL A 219 -26.55 48.89 17.31
CA VAL A 219 -25.46 49.40 18.15
C VAL A 219 -26.03 49.76 19.52
N PRO A 220 -25.61 49.10 20.61
CA PRO A 220 -26.11 49.42 21.93
C PRO A 220 -25.67 50.83 22.36
N PRO A 221 -26.50 51.55 23.14
CA PRO A 221 -26.11 52.83 23.74
C PRO A 221 -24.78 52.71 24.50
N THR A 222 -24.00 53.79 24.50
CA THR A 222 -22.72 53.85 25.24
C THR A 222 -22.94 53.46 26.71
N GLY A 223 -22.12 52.52 27.19
CA GLY A 223 -22.18 52.01 28.57
C GLY A 223 -23.17 50.86 28.81
N ILE A 224 -23.72 50.28 27.74
CA ILE A 224 -24.33 48.94 27.81
C ILE A 224 -23.28 47.88 27.46
N VAL A 225 -23.10 46.91 28.36
CA VAL A 225 -22.29 45.70 28.11
C VAL A 225 -23.23 44.50 28.07
N TYR A 226 -23.03 43.54 27.17
CA TYR A 226 -23.89 42.36 27.08
C TYR A 226 -23.09 41.05 27.01
N PHE A 227 -23.64 40.01 27.62
CA PHE A 227 -23.08 38.65 27.59
C PHE A 227 -24.20 37.62 27.45
N GLY A 228 -23.94 36.54 26.71
CA GLY A 228 -24.84 35.39 26.58
C GLY A 228 -24.35 34.20 27.40
N GLU A 229 -25.26 33.50 28.06
CA GLU A 229 -25.00 32.27 28.81
C GLU A 229 -26.09 31.20 28.56
N VAL A 230 -25.72 29.92 28.49
CA VAL A 230 -26.70 28.82 28.46
C VAL A 230 -26.98 28.44 29.91
N THR A 231 -28.09 28.94 30.45
CA THR A 231 -28.43 28.79 31.88
C THR A 231 -28.89 27.38 32.25
N SER A 232 -29.48 26.67 31.29
CA SER A 232 -29.92 25.27 31.45
C SER A 232 -30.16 24.66 30.07
N ALA A 233 -30.46 23.36 30.02
CA ALA A 233 -30.73 22.69 28.75
C ALA A 233 -31.83 23.45 27.97
N ASN A 234 -31.54 23.73 26.71
CA ASN A 234 -32.36 24.50 25.78
C ASN A 234 -32.65 25.94 26.20
N ASN A 235 -31.97 26.52 27.19
CA ASN A 235 -32.32 27.84 27.70
C ASN A 235 -31.11 28.80 27.67
N ILE A 236 -31.19 29.79 26.78
CA ILE A 236 -30.20 30.85 26.62
C ILE A 236 -30.69 32.10 27.33
N ARG A 237 -29.80 32.74 28.07
CA ARG A 237 -30.01 34.07 28.63
C ARG A 237 -28.99 35.04 28.07
N VAL A 238 -29.49 36.21 27.69
CA VAL A 238 -28.65 37.33 27.26
C VAL A 238 -28.89 38.45 28.25
N ARG A 239 -27.83 38.82 28.97
CA ARG A 239 -27.88 39.84 30.00
C ARG A 239 -27.29 41.11 29.46
N PHE A 240 -28.03 42.21 29.61
CA PHE A 240 -27.55 43.55 29.34
C PHE A 240 -27.30 44.26 30.66
N TYR A 241 -26.10 44.79 30.82
CA TYR A 241 -25.61 45.50 31.99
C TYR A 241 -25.52 46.97 31.66
N ASN A 242 -26.28 47.79 32.37
CA ASN A 242 -26.13 49.23 32.33
C ASN A 242 -25.05 49.64 33.34
N VAL A 243 -23.86 49.96 32.84
CA VAL A 243 -22.73 50.42 33.65
C VAL A 243 -22.67 51.95 33.72
N THR A 244 -23.72 52.63 33.28
CA THR A 244 -23.87 54.08 33.42
C THR A 244 -24.66 54.43 34.67
N GLY A 245 -24.48 55.66 35.17
CA GLY A 245 -25.22 56.18 36.32
C GLY A 245 -26.65 56.63 36.03
N ALA A 246 -27.19 56.37 34.84
CA ALA A 246 -28.52 56.83 34.40
C ALA A 246 -29.35 55.68 33.82
N LEU A 247 -30.67 55.77 33.89
CA LEU A 247 -31.57 54.81 33.24
C LEU A 247 -31.38 54.87 31.72
N GLN A 248 -31.24 53.71 31.10
CA GLN A 248 -31.16 53.57 29.64
C GLN A 248 -32.33 52.71 29.17
N SER A 249 -33.06 53.22 28.19
CA SER A 249 -34.13 52.51 27.49
C SER A 249 -33.74 52.41 26.02
N PHE A 250 -33.71 51.20 25.49
CA PHE A 250 -33.38 50.94 24.09
C PHE A 250 -34.11 49.69 23.62
N ASP A 251 -34.32 49.60 22.31
CA ASP A 251 -34.81 48.40 21.67
C ASP A 251 -33.60 47.57 21.19
N PRO A 252 -33.39 46.35 21.72
CA PRO A 252 -32.32 45.48 21.25
C PRO A 252 -32.57 44.89 19.86
N GLY A 253 -33.70 45.19 19.21
CA GLY A 253 -34.00 44.70 17.87
C GLY A 253 -33.96 43.17 17.79
N THR A 254 -33.66 42.64 16.60
CA THR A 254 -33.36 41.22 16.44
C THR A 254 -31.94 40.93 16.90
N VAL A 255 -31.84 40.08 17.92
CA VAL A 255 -30.56 39.53 18.37
C VAL A 255 -30.44 38.10 17.86
N ASN A 256 -29.38 37.83 17.11
CA ASN A 256 -29.07 36.53 16.56
C ASN A 256 -28.00 35.87 17.41
N PHE A 257 -28.15 34.57 17.66
CA PHE A 257 -27.19 33.82 18.46
C PHE A 257 -26.76 32.56 17.75
N ARG A 258 -25.49 32.22 17.97
CA ARG A 258 -24.94 30.90 17.68
C ARG A 258 -24.50 30.24 18.96
N VAL A 259 -25.09 29.10 19.27
CA VAL A 259 -24.58 28.24 20.34
C VAL A 259 -23.52 27.34 19.74
N ILE A 260 -22.30 27.42 20.25
CA ILE A 260 -21.21 26.51 19.92
C ILE A 260 -21.20 25.43 21.01
N LYS A 261 -21.45 24.19 20.61
CA LYS A 261 -21.33 23.05 21.52
C LYS A 261 -19.93 22.98 22.09
N ARG A 262 -19.83 22.72 23.40
CA ARG A 262 -18.54 22.32 23.98
C ARG A 262 -18.18 20.93 23.45
N SER A 263 -17.02 20.81 22.81
CA SER A 263 -16.40 19.51 22.55
C SER A 263 -15.64 19.12 23.83
N TRP A 264 -15.98 17.98 24.41
CA TRP A 264 -15.15 17.31 25.41
C TRP A 264 -14.26 16.30 24.72
#